data_AF-A0A531K2Y6-F1
#
_entry.id   AF-A0A531K2Y6-F1
#
_cell.length_a   1.000
_cell.length_b   1.000
_cell.length_c   1.000
_cell.angle_alpha   90.00
_cell.angle_beta   90.00
_cell.angle_gamma   90.00
#
_symmetry.space_group_name_H-M   'P 1'
#
loop_
_entity.id
_entity.type
_entity.pdbx_description
1 polymer ?
#
loop_
_entity_poly.entity_id
_entity_poly.type
_entity_poly.pdbx_seq_one_letter_code
_entity_poly.pdbx_strand_id
1 'polypeptide(L)'
;ATALAREGGHTIEEIDLPYIDRDFIADFARTVAAAVAGTMRGEVLRVGRSISGDIERATRVLSRFGEILSAGEIYASLQRLHATSRRLITETAPYDAVLMPVIAHPPLACGAMDPKGADAFLEDMLDRLRLAR
;
A
#
# COMPACT_ATOMS: atom_id res chain seq x y z
N ALA A 1 2.98 -14.57 22.94
CA ALA A 1 1.70 -13.84 23.00
C ALA A 1 0.51 -14.79 23.19
N THR A 2 0.31 -15.77 22.30
CA THR A 2 -0.77 -16.78 22.43
C THR A 2 -0.74 -17.55 23.76
N ALA A 3 0.43 -18.05 24.17
CA ALA A 3 0.57 -18.77 25.45
C ALA A 3 0.17 -17.91 26.66
N LEU A 4 0.62 -16.65 26.70
CA LEU A 4 0.28 -15.70 27.77
C LEU A 4 -1.22 -15.37 27.79
N ALA A 5 -1.85 -15.23 26.62
CA ALA A 5 -3.29 -15.01 26.55
C ALA A 5 -4.08 -16.24 27.06
N ARG A 6 -3.63 -17.47 26.78
CA ARG A 6 -4.23 -18.68 27.36
C ARG A 6 -4.06 -18.73 28.88
N GLU A 7 -2.87 -18.40 29.38
CA GLU A 7 -2.58 -18.32 30.83
C GLU A 7 -3.49 -17.30 31.53
N GLY A 8 -3.76 -16.16 30.87
CA GLY A 8 -4.71 -15.15 31.33
C GLY A 8 -6.19 -15.55 31.28
N GLY A 9 -6.51 -16.77 30.84
CA GLY A 9 -7.88 -17.30 30.80
C GLY A 9 -8.64 -17.01 29.50
N HIS A 10 -7.98 -16.50 28.45
CA HIS A 10 -8.63 -16.26 27.16
C HIS A 10 -8.75 -17.54 26.33
N THR A 11 -9.90 -17.67 25.63
CA THR A 11 -10.06 -18.68 24.58
C THR A 11 -9.41 -18.16 23.30
N ILE A 12 -8.60 -19.00 22.66
CA ILE A 12 -7.87 -18.64 21.43
C ILE A 12 -8.17 -19.67 20.35
N GLU A 13 -8.60 -19.14 19.21
CA GLU A 13 -8.86 -19.84 17.96
C GLU A 13 -7.98 -19.22 16.86
N GLU A 14 -7.48 -20.05 15.96
CA GLU A 14 -6.79 -19.59 14.77
C GLU A 14 -7.82 -19.29 13.68
N ILE A 15 -7.73 -18.09 13.10
CA ILE A 15 -8.62 -17.64 12.03
C ILE A 15 -7.79 -17.41 10.77
N ASP A 16 -8.38 -17.70 9.61
CA ASP A 16 -7.78 -17.45 8.31
C ASP A 16 -8.50 -16.30 7.60
N LEU A 17 -7.75 -15.50 6.83
CA LEU A 17 -8.25 -14.35 6.08
C LEU A 17 -7.83 -14.48 4.60
N PRO A 18 -8.29 -15.51 3.88
CA PRO A 18 -7.73 -15.91 2.58
C PRO A 18 -7.95 -14.88 1.46
N TYR A 19 -8.85 -13.92 1.67
CA TYR A 19 -9.16 -12.84 0.74
C TYR A 19 -8.24 -11.60 0.90
N ILE A 20 -7.31 -11.63 1.85
CA ILE A 20 -6.21 -10.66 1.94
C ILE A 20 -5.03 -11.22 1.13
N ASP A 21 -5.21 -11.24 -0.18
CA ASP A 21 -4.30 -11.88 -1.13
C ASP A 21 -3.57 -10.86 -2.01
N ARG A 22 -2.90 -11.35 -3.06
CA ARG A 22 -2.18 -10.51 -4.02
C ARG A 22 -3.09 -9.57 -4.78
N ASP A 23 -4.34 -9.93 -5.04
CA ASP A 23 -5.28 -9.10 -5.77
C ASP A 23 -5.76 -7.94 -4.88
N PHE A 24 -6.01 -8.21 -3.60
CA PHE A 24 -6.25 -7.18 -2.60
C PHE A 24 -5.08 -6.18 -2.51
N ILE A 25 -3.85 -6.68 -2.42
CA ILE A 25 -2.65 -5.81 -2.37
C ILE A 25 -2.48 -5.02 -3.66
N ALA A 26 -2.78 -5.61 -4.83
CA ALA A 26 -2.72 -4.90 -6.11
C ALA A 26 -3.74 -3.76 -6.17
N ASP A 27 -4.97 -3.98 -5.71
CA ASP A 27 -5.99 -2.94 -5.62
C ASP A 27 -5.61 -1.83 -4.64
N PHE A 28 -5.08 -2.20 -3.47
CA PHE A 28 -4.54 -1.25 -2.52
C PHE A 28 -3.43 -0.40 -3.16
N ALA A 29 -2.43 -1.02 -3.79
CA ALA A 29 -1.32 -0.33 -4.44
C ALA A 29 -1.78 0.64 -5.54
N ARG A 30 -2.78 0.24 -6.36
CA ARG A 30 -3.39 1.14 -7.37
C ARG A 30 -4.00 2.39 -6.75
N THR A 31 -4.77 2.21 -5.67
CA THR A 31 -5.41 3.35 -4.99
C THR A 31 -4.38 4.29 -4.35
N VAL A 32 -3.31 3.74 -3.77
CA VAL A 32 -2.18 4.52 -3.24
C VAL A 32 -1.49 5.30 -4.37
N ALA A 33 -1.21 4.67 -5.51
CA ALA A 33 -0.59 5.35 -6.65
C ALA A 33 -1.42 6.54 -7.15
N ALA A 34 -2.73 6.34 -7.32
CA ALA A 34 -3.65 7.40 -7.72
C ALA A 34 -3.73 8.53 -6.68
N ALA A 35 -3.75 8.20 -5.38
CA ALA A 35 -3.75 9.20 -4.31
C ALA A 35 -2.44 10.02 -4.30
N VAL A 36 -1.29 9.37 -4.53
CA VAL A 36 0.01 10.04 -4.66
C VAL A 36 -0.01 10.99 -5.86
N ALA A 37 -0.51 10.57 -7.02
CA ALA A 37 -0.66 11.45 -8.18
C ALA A 37 -1.51 12.70 -7.88
N GLY A 38 -2.68 12.50 -7.27
CA GLY A 38 -3.55 13.60 -6.82
C GLY A 38 -2.84 14.55 -5.85
N THR A 39 -2.11 13.99 -4.88
CA THR A 39 -1.33 14.77 -3.90
C THR A 39 -0.26 15.60 -4.59
N MET A 40 0.49 15.02 -5.55
CA MET A 40 1.52 15.75 -6.30
C MET A 40 0.94 16.93 -7.09
N ARG A 41 -0.24 16.78 -7.71
CA ARG A 41 -0.92 17.91 -8.37
C ARG A 41 -1.27 19.01 -7.37
N GLY A 42 -1.81 18.65 -6.21
CA GLY A 42 -2.11 19.59 -5.13
C GLY A 42 -0.87 20.34 -4.63
N GLU A 43 0.25 19.64 -4.48
CA GLU A 43 1.51 20.21 -4.03
C GLU A 43 2.13 21.17 -5.05
N VAL A 44 2.05 20.87 -6.35
CA VAL A 44 2.47 21.80 -7.42
C VAL A 44 1.68 23.10 -7.35
N LEU A 45 0.36 23.02 -7.14
CA LEU A 45 -0.49 24.20 -6.98
C LEU A 45 -0.14 24.99 -5.71
N ARG A 46 0.06 24.30 -4.59
CA ARG A 46 0.39 24.90 -3.29
C ARG A 46 1.74 25.62 -3.31
N VAL A 47 2.74 25.05 -3.97
CA VAL A 47 4.11 25.59 -4.04
C VAL A 47 4.25 26.63 -5.17
N GLY A 48 3.42 26.58 -6.20
CA GLY A 48 3.43 27.52 -7.32
C GLY A 48 4.58 27.31 -8.33
N ARG A 49 5.30 26.19 -8.22
CA ARG A 49 6.34 25.77 -9.18
C ARG A 49 6.38 24.25 -9.27
N SER A 50 7.15 23.73 -10.25
CA SER A 50 7.47 22.31 -10.31
C SER A 50 8.19 21.88 -9.02
N ILE A 51 7.73 20.79 -8.43
CA ILE A 51 8.31 20.14 -7.24
C ILE A 51 9.11 18.88 -7.58
N SER A 52 9.20 18.49 -8.86
CA SER A 52 9.77 17.20 -9.26
C SER A 52 11.20 16.98 -8.77
N GLY A 53 12.00 18.05 -8.66
CA GLY A 53 13.38 17.96 -8.13
C GLY A 53 13.47 17.78 -6.62
N ASP A 54 12.39 18.08 -5.90
CA ASP A 54 12.34 18.08 -4.43
C ASP A 54 11.76 16.77 -3.84
N ILE A 55 11.24 15.90 -4.70
CA ILE A 55 10.54 14.66 -4.32
C ILE A 55 11.46 13.45 -4.51
N GLU A 56 11.28 12.42 -3.70
CA GLU A 56 11.98 11.15 -3.86
C GLU A 56 11.63 10.45 -5.18
N ARG A 57 12.60 9.72 -5.75
CA ARG A 57 12.43 9.02 -7.04
C ARG A 57 11.27 8.03 -7.01
N ALA A 58 11.20 7.19 -5.98
CA ALA A 58 10.14 6.20 -5.83
C ALA A 58 8.75 6.86 -5.84
N THR A 59 8.61 7.99 -5.13
CA THR A 59 7.36 8.78 -5.10
C THR A 59 7.02 9.35 -6.48
N ARG A 60 8.00 9.83 -7.26
CA ARG A 60 7.76 10.27 -8.65
C ARG A 60 7.30 9.13 -9.55
N VAL A 61 7.94 7.96 -9.47
CA VAL A 61 7.57 6.77 -10.25
C VAL A 61 6.15 6.35 -9.91
N LEU A 62 5.82 6.28 -8.62
CA LEU A 62 4.49 5.92 -8.14
C LEU A 62 3.42 6.93 -8.56
N SER A 63 3.71 8.23 -8.49
CA SER A 63 2.84 9.29 -9.01
C SER A 63 2.55 9.10 -10.50
N ARG A 64 3.56 8.80 -11.32
CA ARG A 64 3.37 8.59 -12.77
C ARG A 64 2.55 7.34 -13.07
N PHE A 65 2.74 6.28 -12.28
CA PHE A 65 1.86 5.12 -12.37
C PHE A 65 0.41 5.47 -12.02
N GLY A 66 0.19 6.34 -11.02
CA GLY A 66 -1.14 6.85 -10.70
C GLY A 66 -1.80 7.67 -11.82
N GLU A 67 -1.02 8.43 -12.58
CA GLU A 67 -1.49 9.26 -13.71
C GLU A 67 -2.08 8.45 -14.88
N ILE A 68 -1.63 7.21 -15.08
CA ILE A 68 -2.11 6.35 -16.18
C ILE A 68 -3.35 5.52 -15.81
N LEU A 69 -3.75 5.51 -14.53
CA LEU A 69 -4.93 4.75 -14.08
C LEU A 69 -6.20 5.53 -14.40
N SER A 70 -7.14 4.88 -15.08
CA SER A 70 -8.43 5.49 -15.37
C SER A 70 -9.29 5.60 -14.11
N ALA A 71 -10.21 6.58 -14.10
CA ALA A 71 -11.17 6.70 -13.01
C ALA A 71 -11.99 5.41 -12.82
N GLY A 72 -12.38 4.74 -13.91
CA GLY A 72 -13.12 3.48 -13.85
C GLY A 72 -12.35 2.36 -13.14
N GLU A 73 -11.06 2.21 -13.44
CA GLU A 73 -10.19 1.23 -12.76
C GLU A 73 -10.07 1.53 -11.27
N ILE A 74 -9.85 2.79 -10.90
CA ILE A 74 -9.74 3.20 -9.49
C ILE A 74 -11.05 2.95 -8.73
N TYR A 75 -12.20 3.33 -9.30
CA TYR A 75 -13.48 3.05 -8.66
C TYR A 75 -13.75 1.56 -8.52
N ALA A 76 -13.37 0.73 -9.50
CA ALA A 76 -13.49 -0.71 -9.40
C ALA A 76 -12.61 -1.29 -8.27
N SER A 77 -11.35 -0.84 -8.15
CA SER A 77 -10.48 -1.23 -7.03
C SER A 77 -11.04 -0.80 -5.67
N LEU A 78 -11.53 0.44 -5.55
CA LEU A 78 -12.16 0.91 -4.31
C LEU A 78 -13.38 0.08 -3.90
N GLN A 79 -14.23 -0.31 -4.85
CA GLN A 79 -15.38 -1.16 -4.56
C GLN A 79 -14.96 -2.53 -4.03
N ARG A 80 -13.93 -3.15 -4.62
CA ARG A 80 -13.38 -4.42 -4.13
C ARG A 80 -12.76 -4.27 -2.74
N LEU A 81 -11.97 -3.23 -2.50
CA LEU A 81 -11.40 -2.94 -1.18
C LEU A 81 -12.51 -2.75 -0.13
N HIS A 82 -13.57 -1.98 -0.42
CA HIS A 82 -14.69 -1.81 0.49
C HIS A 82 -15.46 -3.11 0.75
N ALA A 83 -15.61 -3.97 -0.27
CA ALA A 83 -16.21 -5.29 -0.10
C ALA A 83 -15.37 -6.15 0.85
N THR A 84 -14.05 -6.15 0.68
CA THR A 84 -13.11 -6.81 1.59
C THR A 84 -13.17 -6.25 3.00
N SER A 85 -13.27 -4.93 3.19
CA SER A 85 -13.41 -4.33 4.52
C SER A 85 -14.70 -4.79 5.22
N ARG A 86 -15.84 -4.81 4.52
CA ARG A 86 -17.11 -5.30 5.08
C ARG A 86 -17.03 -6.78 5.45
N ARG A 87 -16.38 -7.58 4.59
CA ARG A 87 -16.13 -8.99 4.85
C ARG A 87 -15.29 -9.19 6.10
N LEU A 88 -14.17 -8.46 6.22
CA LEU A 88 -13.30 -8.48 7.40
C LEU A 88 -14.07 -8.17 8.68
N ILE A 89 -14.84 -7.07 8.71
CA ILE A 89 -15.65 -6.70 9.87
C ILE A 89 -16.64 -7.80 10.24
N THR A 90 -17.29 -8.40 9.24
CA THR A 90 -18.30 -9.44 9.46
C THR A 90 -17.66 -10.73 10.00
N GLU A 91 -16.55 -11.17 9.41
CA GLU A 91 -15.88 -12.41 9.78
C GLU A 91 -15.14 -12.31 11.13
N THR A 92 -14.70 -11.11 11.52
CA THR A 92 -14.08 -10.90 12.83
C THR A 92 -15.07 -10.48 13.93
N ALA A 93 -16.33 -10.22 13.60
CA ALA A 93 -17.36 -9.82 14.58
C ALA A 93 -17.58 -10.79 15.76
N PRO A 94 -17.40 -12.12 15.60
CA PRO A 94 -17.53 -13.05 16.72
C PRO A 94 -16.40 -12.97 17.77
N TYR A 95 -15.31 -12.25 17.49
CA TYR A 95 -14.13 -12.19 18.34
C TYR A 95 -13.99 -10.81 19.00
N ASP A 96 -13.58 -10.79 20.27
CA ASP A 96 -13.31 -9.53 20.98
C ASP A 96 -12.02 -8.84 20.50
N ALA A 97 -11.07 -9.62 19.99
CA ALA A 97 -9.79 -9.12 19.48
C ALA A 97 -9.17 -10.09 18.46
N VAL A 98 -8.39 -9.52 17.53
CA VAL A 98 -7.55 -10.28 16.59
C VAL A 98 -6.08 -10.07 16.98
N LEU A 99 -5.37 -11.16 17.24
CA LEU A 99 -3.95 -11.14 17.55
C LEU A 99 -3.14 -11.54 16.32
N MET A 100 -2.32 -10.62 15.81
CA MET A 100 -1.39 -10.88 14.71
C MET A 100 -0.04 -10.20 14.93
N PRO A 101 1.05 -10.69 14.33
CA PRO A 101 2.32 -9.97 14.29
C PRO A 101 2.13 -8.57 13.69
N VAL A 102 2.76 -7.56 14.29
CA VAL A 102 2.69 -6.17 13.79
C VAL A 102 3.47 -6.03 12.47
N ILE A 103 4.57 -6.77 12.32
CA ILE A 103 5.41 -6.81 11.12
C ILE A 103 5.77 -8.26 10.79
N ALA A 104 5.95 -8.56 9.50
CA ALA A 104 6.20 -9.91 9.01
C ALA A 104 7.63 -10.42 9.30
N HIS A 105 8.59 -9.51 9.44
CA HIS A 105 9.99 -9.80 9.68
C HIS A 105 10.59 -8.79 10.67
N PRO A 106 11.73 -9.10 11.30
CA PRO A 106 12.47 -8.13 12.12
C PRO A 106 12.79 -6.83 11.35
N PRO A 107 13.00 -5.69 12.04
CA PRO A 107 13.38 -4.45 11.40
C PRO A 107 14.62 -4.61 10.52
N LEU A 108 14.56 -4.03 9.31
CA LEU A 108 15.67 -4.06 8.37
C LEU A 108 16.72 -3.02 8.77
N ALA A 109 17.98 -3.27 8.42
CA ALA A 109 19.06 -2.30 8.59
C ALA A 109 18.81 -1.04 7.74
N CYS A 110 19.39 0.10 8.16
CA CYS A 110 19.33 1.33 7.39
C CYS A 110 19.87 1.11 5.95
N GLY A 111 19.12 1.58 4.94
CA GLY A 111 19.46 1.41 3.51
C GLY A 111 19.18 0.01 2.95
N ALA A 112 18.63 -0.91 3.74
CA ALA A 112 18.30 -2.25 3.25
C ALA A 112 17.12 -2.26 2.25
N MET A 113 16.23 -1.28 2.34
CA MET A 113 15.08 -1.11 1.43
C MET A 113 15.40 -0.24 0.21
N ASP A 114 16.61 0.32 0.12
CA ASP A 114 17.00 1.08 -1.05
C ASP A 114 16.99 0.16 -2.27
N PRO A 115 16.45 0.61 -3.41
CA PRO A 115 16.43 -0.20 -4.63
C PRO A 115 17.89 -0.52 -5.04
N LYS A 116 18.12 -1.77 -5.47
CA LYS A 116 19.46 -2.26 -5.85
C LYS A 116 19.42 -2.91 -7.23
N GLY A 117 20.55 -2.82 -7.94
CA GLY A 117 20.74 -3.52 -9.22
C GLY A 117 19.66 -3.15 -10.25
N ALA A 118 18.91 -4.16 -10.69
CA ALA A 118 17.89 -4.02 -11.73
C ALA A 118 16.73 -3.10 -11.32
N ASP A 119 16.31 -3.13 -10.05
CA ASP A 119 15.20 -2.31 -9.57
C ASP A 119 15.57 -0.82 -9.60
N ALA A 120 16.79 -0.48 -9.14
CA ALA A 120 17.30 0.88 -9.19
C ALA A 120 17.42 1.40 -10.63
N PHE A 121 17.85 0.52 -11.54
CA PHE A 121 17.95 0.86 -12.97
C PHE A 121 16.56 1.09 -13.59
N LEU A 122 15.59 0.21 -13.32
CA LEU A 122 14.21 0.36 -13.80
C LEU A 122 13.58 1.64 -13.27
N GLU A 123 13.73 1.96 -11.98
CA GLU A 123 13.25 3.21 -11.41
C GLU A 123 13.88 4.43 -12.07
N ASP A 124 15.20 4.42 -12.32
CA ASP A 124 15.89 5.49 -13.05
C ASP A 124 15.37 5.66 -14.47
N MET A 125 15.15 4.56 -15.19
CA MET A 125 14.59 4.62 -16.54
C MET A 125 13.16 5.16 -16.53
N LEU A 126 12.28 4.67 -15.66
CA LEU A 126 10.90 5.12 -15.55
C LEU A 126 10.80 6.61 -15.18
N ASP A 127 11.70 7.08 -14.32
CA ASP A 127 11.77 8.49 -13.93
C ASP A 127 12.30 9.38 -15.06
N ARG A 128 13.27 8.90 -15.85
CA ARG A 128 13.82 9.67 -16.98
C ARG A 128 12.91 9.70 -18.20
N LEU A 129 12.19 8.61 -18.49
CA LEU A 129 11.45 8.44 -19.75
C LEU A 129 10.13 9.24 -19.84
N ARG A 130 9.73 9.99 -18.80
CA ARG A 130 8.49 10.81 -18.77
C ARG A 130 7.27 10.10 -19.39
N LEU A 131 7.11 8.81 -19.08
CA LEU A 131 6.11 7.94 -19.73
C LEU A 131 4.65 8.26 -19.38
N ALA A 132 4.42 9.19 -18.45
CA ALA A 132 3.14 9.85 -18.26
C ALA A 132 3.36 11.33 -18.60
N ARG A 133 2.70 11.78 -19.68
CA ARG A 133 2.74 13.16 -20.18
C ARG A 133 1.56 13.94 -19.57
#